data_AF-A0AA39ML36-F1
#
_entry.id   AF-A0AA39ML36-F1
#
_cell.length_a   1.000
_cell.length_b   1.000
_cell.length_c   1.000
_cell.angle_alpha   90.00
_cell.angle_beta   90.00
_cell.angle_gamma   90.00
#
_symmetry.space_group_name_H-M   'P 1'
#
loop_
_entity.id
_entity.type
_entity.pdbx_description
1 polymer ?
#
loop_
_entity_poly.entity_id
_entity_poly.type
_entity_poly.pdbx_seq_one_letter_code
_entity_poly.pdbx_strand_id
1 'polypeptide(L)'
;MPIDQIYLLSPMSSTSPIQSSIPMELIEEILDRVECLPDTQSHSSEGYKGWRAATLDSCSLVCRAWLPRSRYHLFGFVHVTPQKLCIFLAARCQSILHFH
;
A
#
# COMPACT_ATOMS: atom_id res chain seq x y z
N MET A 1 38.91 -0.80 -41.56
CA MET A 1 37.48 -0.44 -41.55
C MET A 1 36.96 -0.73 -40.15
N PRO A 2 36.80 0.31 -39.31
CA PRO A 2 36.60 0.16 -37.87
C PRO A 2 35.14 -0.12 -37.49
N ILE A 3 34.98 -0.80 -36.35
CA ILE A 3 33.76 -1.29 -35.73
C ILE A 3 33.23 -0.18 -34.82
N ASP A 4 32.58 0.84 -35.38
CA ASP A 4 32.11 2.01 -34.61
C ASP A 4 30.66 2.41 -34.92
N GLN A 5 29.76 1.45 -35.17
CA GLN A 5 28.34 1.75 -35.47
C GLN A 5 27.30 1.07 -34.57
N ILE A 6 27.68 0.47 -33.43
CA ILE A 6 26.71 -0.11 -32.47
C ILE A 6 26.43 0.87 -31.30
N TYR A 7 26.48 2.18 -31.55
CA TYR A 7 26.23 3.21 -30.53
C TYR A 7 24.91 3.99 -30.69
N LEU A 8 23.96 3.56 -31.53
CA LEU A 8 22.71 4.31 -31.72
C LEU A 8 21.43 3.46 -31.70
N LEU A 9 21.36 2.43 -30.84
CA LEU A 9 20.06 2.00 -30.34
C LEU A 9 19.84 2.66 -28.98
N SER A 10 19.44 3.93 -29.03
CA SER A 10 18.76 4.56 -27.90
C SER A 10 17.62 3.62 -27.51
N PRO A 11 17.47 3.24 -26.23
CA PRO A 11 16.18 2.76 -25.78
C PRO A 11 15.21 3.88 -26.12
N MET A 12 14.20 3.57 -26.93
CA MET A 12 13.08 4.46 -27.13
C MET A 12 12.54 4.76 -25.74
N SER A 13 12.96 5.89 -25.17
CA SER A 13 12.28 6.50 -24.06
C SER A 13 10.95 6.91 -24.68
N SER A 14 10.00 6.00 -24.67
CA SER A 14 8.61 6.28 -24.97
C SER A 14 8.14 7.18 -23.84
N THR A 15 8.51 8.45 -23.91
CA THR A 15 7.83 9.50 -23.18
C THR A 15 6.46 9.58 -23.81
N SER A 16 5.55 8.72 -23.33
CA SER A 16 4.14 8.80 -23.67
C SER A 16 3.69 10.24 -23.43
N PRO A 17 3.08 10.90 -24.42
CA PRO A 17 2.69 12.29 -24.29
C PRO A 17 1.59 12.36 -23.23
N ILE A 18 1.83 13.14 -22.18
CA ILE A 18 0.87 13.46 -21.11
C ILE A 18 0.54 12.23 -20.23
N GLN A 19 1.44 11.88 -19.32
CA GLN A 19 1.04 11.17 -18.10
C GLN A 19 0.15 12.10 -17.29
N SER A 20 -1.17 12.11 -17.57
CA SER A 20 -2.16 12.80 -16.74
C SER A 20 -2.37 12.00 -15.44
N SER A 21 -1.30 11.78 -14.69
CA SER A 21 -1.42 11.24 -13.35
C SER A 21 -2.13 12.29 -12.50
N ILE A 22 -3.18 11.86 -11.82
CA ILE A 22 -3.88 12.67 -10.81
C ILE A 22 -2.82 13.26 -9.87
N PRO A 23 -2.83 14.58 -9.59
CA PRO A 23 -1.95 15.21 -8.61
C PRO A 23 -1.99 14.48 -7.26
N MET A 24 -0.85 14.40 -6.58
CA MET A 24 -0.74 13.66 -5.31
C MET A 24 -1.74 14.18 -4.29
N GLU A 25 -1.96 15.49 -4.24
CA GLU A 25 -2.87 16.16 -3.32
C GLU A 25 -4.32 15.65 -3.48
N LEU A 26 -4.73 15.38 -4.72
CA LEU A 26 -6.07 14.83 -4.98
C LEU A 26 -6.15 13.35 -4.61
N ILE A 27 -5.07 12.58 -4.81
CA ILE A 27 -5.00 11.18 -4.35
C ILE A 27 -5.13 11.12 -2.83
N GLU A 28 -4.42 12.01 -2.12
CA GLU A 28 -4.49 12.10 -0.66
C GLU A 28 -5.88 12.48 -0.17
N GLU A 29 -6.48 13.52 -0.75
CA GLU A 29 -7.83 13.96 -0.40
C GLU A 29 -8.88 12.86 -0.64
N ILE A 30 -8.77 12.09 -1.73
CA ILE A 30 -9.66 10.95 -1.99
C ILE A 30 -9.53 9.90 -0.89
N LEU A 31 -8.29 9.52 -0.56
CA LEU A 31 -8.02 8.49 0.45
C LEU A 31 -8.46 8.94 1.85
N ASP A 32 -8.27 10.22 2.17
CA ASP A 32 -8.69 10.81 3.44
C ASP A 32 -10.22 10.83 3.57
N ARG A 33 -10.94 11.08 2.47
CA ARG A 33 -12.41 10.96 2.46
C ARG A 33 -12.87 9.52 2.64
N VAL A 34 -12.21 8.55 2.00
CA VAL A 34 -12.54 7.12 2.17
C VAL A 34 -12.43 6.71 3.64
N GLU A 35 -11.38 7.16 4.33
CA GLU A 35 -11.19 6.86 5.75
C GLU A 35 -12.27 7.51 6.64
N CYS A 36 -12.66 8.75 6.35
CA CYS A 36 -13.63 9.53 7.13
C CYS A 36 -15.11 9.10 6.96
N LEU A 37 -15.42 8.27 5.97
CA LEU A 37 -16.80 7.88 5.71
C LEU A 37 -17.36 7.04 6.89
N PRO A 38 -18.59 7.30 7.35
CA PRO A 38 -19.16 6.56 8.46
C PRO A 38 -19.38 5.10 8.07
N ASP A 39 -19.06 4.19 9.00
CA ASP A 39 -19.44 2.80 8.86
C ASP A 39 -20.98 2.73 8.88
N THR A 40 -21.57 2.50 7.70
CA THR A 40 -23.02 2.33 7.58
C THR A 40 -23.36 1.05 8.33
N GLN A 41 -23.97 1.21 9.51
CA GLN A 41 -24.19 0.18 10.55
C GLN A 41 -24.30 -1.23 9.99
N SER A 42 -23.15 -1.92 9.93
CA SER A 42 -23.10 -3.33 9.60
C SER A 42 -22.77 -4.04 10.89
N HIS A 43 -23.82 -4.55 11.55
CA HIS A 43 -23.72 -5.52 12.63
C HIS A 43 -23.12 -6.81 12.08
N SER A 44 -21.83 -6.81 11.74
CA SER A 44 -21.14 -8.02 11.29
C SER A 44 -20.00 -8.33 12.24
N SER A 45 -20.32 -9.24 13.16
CA SER A 45 -19.51 -10.39 13.56
C SER A 45 -18.03 -10.33 13.18
N GLU A 46 -17.21 -10.42 14.23
CA GLU A 46 -15.77 -10.67 14.22
C GLU A 46 -15.28 -11.39 12.95
N GLY A 47 -14.49 -10.69 12.11
CA GLY A 47 -13.68 -11.33 11.08
C GLY A 47 -13.60 -10.62 9.73
N TYR A 48 -14.61 -9.85 9.32
CA TYR A 48 -14.58 -9.16 8.02
C TYR A 48 -13.92 -7.78 8.15
N LYS A 49 -12.88 -7.54 7.33
CA LYS A 49 -12.34 -6.18 7.12
C LYS A 49 -13.52 -5.29 6.72
N GLY A 50 -13.76 -4.20 7.46
CA GLY A 50 -14.78 -3.22 7.11
C GLY A 50 -14.60 -2.72 5.67
N TRP A 51 -15.69 -2.29 5.03
CA TRP A 51 -15.69 -1.85 3.63
C TRP A 51 -14.63 -0.74 3.37
N ARG A 52 -14.35 0.10 4.36
CA ARG A 52 -13.26 1.10 4.32
C ARG A 52 -11.90 0.45 4.11
N ALA A 53 -11.57 -0.53 4.94
CA ALA A 53 -10.32 -1.27 4.83
C ALA A 53 -10.22 -2.03 3.50
N ALA A 54 -11.32 -2.59 2.99
CA ALA A 54 -11.34 -3.24 1.68
C ALA A 54 -11.11 -2.25 0.52
N THR A 55 -11.70 -1.05 0.63
CA THR A 55 -11.53 0.02 -0.37
C THR A 55 -10.09 0.53 -0.39
N LEU A 56 -9.52 0.83 0.78
CA LEU A 56 -8.12 1.27 0.90
C LEU A 56 -7.13 0.20 0.42
N ASP A 57 -7.42 -1.09 0.68
CA ASP A 57 -6.63 -2.21 0.17
C ASP A 57 -6.64 -2.23 -1.37
N SER A 58 -7.81 -2.03 -1.96
CA SER A 58 -7.97 -1.93 -3.43
C SER A 58 -7.23 -0.70 -4.01
N CYS A 59 -7.33 0.46 -3.35
CA CYS A 59 -6.60 1.67 -3.73
C CYS A 59 -5.08 1.47 -3.74
N SER A 60 -4.56 0.63 -2.83
CA SER A 60 -3.13 0.33 -2.76
C SER A 60 -2.58 -0.38 -4.01
N LEU A 61 -3.47 -0.98 -4.82
CA LEU A 61 -3.14 -1.75 -6.01
C LEU A 61 -3.23 -0.93 -7.32
N VAL A 62 -3.76 0.30 -7.28
CA VAL A 62 -4.01 1.12 -8.48
C VAL A 62 -2.70 1.48 -9.20
N CYS A 63 -1.79 2.14 -8.48
CA CYS A 63 -0.44 2.43 -8.95
C CYS A 63 0.48 2.86 -7.79
N ARG A 64 1.76 3.10 -8.09
CA ARG A 64 2.76 3.49 -7.08
C ARG A 64 2.43 4.78 -6.34
N ALA A 65 1.69 5.72 -6.94
CA ALA A 65 1.32 6.97 -6.30
C ALA A 65 0.26 6.80 -5.19
N TRP A 66 -0.63 5.82 -5.32
CA TRP A 66 -1.71 5.57 -4.33
C TRP A 66 -1.22 4.76 -3.12
N LEU A 67 -0.13 4.00 -3.29
CA LEU A 67 0.35 3.03 -2.31
C LEU A 67 0.75 3.64 -0.95
N PRO A 68 1.55 4.72 -0.87
CA PRO A 68 2.04 5.22 0.43
C PRO A 68 0.89 5.68 1.34
N ARG A 69 -0.04 6.46 0.79
CA ARG A 69 -1.17 7.01 1.55
C ARG A 69 -2.21 5.94 1.87
N SER A 70 -2.47 4.99 0.95
CA SER A 70 -3.37 3.86 1.25
C SER A 70 -2.85 3.00 2.42
N ARG A 71 -1.54 2.73 2.45
CA ARG A 71 -0.90 2.01 3.57
C ARG A 71 -0.94 2.78 4.87
N TYR A 72 -0.78 4.10 4.81
CA TYR A 72 -0.92 4.94 6.00
C TYR A 72 -2.29 4.75 6.64
N HIS A 73 -3.38 4.72 5.86
CA HIS A 73 -4.72 4.50 6.44
C HIS A 73 -4.95 3.04 6.87
N LEU A 74 -4.44 2.07 6.11
CA LEU A 74 -4.56 0.65 6.46
C LEU A 74 -3.81 0.26 7.76
N PHE A 75 -2.67 0.90 8.05
CA PHE A 75 -1.76 0.50 9.11
C PHE A 75 -1.37 1.63 10.07
N GLY A 76 -1.92 2.83 9.89
CA GLY A 76 -1.65 4.00 10.75
C GLY A 76 -2.19 3.83 12.17
N PHE A 77 -3.25 3.03 12.30
CA PHE A 77 -3.82 2.65 13.60
C PHE A 77 -3.86 1.13 13.74
N VAL A 78 -2.89 0.59 14.45
CA VAL A 78 -2.89 -0.84 14.83
C VAL A 78 -3.37 -0.97 16.26
N HIS A 79 -4.57 -1.52 16.44
CA HIS A 79 -5.04 -1.89 17.77
C HIS A 79 -4.38 -3.20 18.20
N VAL A 80 -3.36 -3.09 19.03
CA VAL A 80 -2.67 -4.25 19.62
C VAL A 80 -3.51 -4.74 20.80
N THR A 81 -4.14 -5.91 20.66
CA THR A 81 -4.73 -6.60 21.80
C THR A 81 -3.66 -7.44 22.50
N PRO A 82 -3.79 -7.74 23.81
CA PRO A 82 -2.84 -8.58 24.53
C PRO A 82 -2.58 -9.93 23.84
N GLN A 83 -3.61 -10.55 23.25
CA GLN A 83 -3.44 -11.80 22.50
C GLN A 83 -2.59 -11.63 21.24
N LYS A 84 -2.80 -10.56 20.47
CA LYS A 84 -2.00 -10.26 19.28
C LYS A 84 -0.55 -9.94 19.66
N LEU A 85 -0.32 -9.22 20.76
CA LEU A 85 1.01 -8.94 21.27
C LEU A 85 1.76 -10.24 21.63
N CYS A 86 1.11 -11.17 22.31
CA CYS A 86 1.71 -12.47 22.64
C CYS A 86 2.12 -13.24 21.37
N ILE A 87 1.30 -13.25 20.32
CA ILE A 87 1.65 -13.90 19.05
C ILE A 87 2.83 -13.22 18.37
N PHE A 88 2.83 -11.88 18.29
CA PHE A 88 3.93 -11.11 17.69
C PHE A 88 5.25 -11.29 18.44
N LEU A 89 5.22 -11.31 19.77
CA LEU A 89 6.41 -11.53 20.61
C LEU A 89 6.88 -12.99 20.55
N ALA A 90 5.96 -13.96 20.57
CA ALA A 90 6.29 -15.39 20.47
C ALA A 90 6.97 -15.73 19.13
N ALA A 91 6.50 -15.15 18.03
CA ALA A 91 7.11 -15.32 16.71
C ALA A 91 8.56 -14.81 16.67
N ARG A 92 8.89 -13.75 17.43
CA ARG A 92 10.27 -13.23 17.53
C ARG A 92 11.15 -14.02 18.50
N CYS A 93 10.61 -14.58 19.57
CA CYS A 93 11.40 -15.43 20.48
C CYS A 93 11.81 -16.75 19.84
N GLN A 94 11.03 -17.30 18.90
CA GLN A 94 11.42 -18.48 18.13
C GLN A 94 12.63 -18.22 17.20
N SER A 95 12.78 -16.99 16.70
CA SER A 95 13.94 -16.64 15.87
C SER A 95 15.24 -16.48 16.68
N ILE A 96 15.14 -16.11 17.96
CA ILE A 96 16.30 -15.95 18.85
C ILE A 96 16.74 -17.31 19.43
N LEU A 97 15.81 -18.21 19.73
CA LEU A 97 16.14 -19.56 20.22
C LEU A 97 16.72 -20.49 19.15
N HIS A 98 16.74 -20.07 17.88
CA HIS A 98 17.34 -20.82 16.76
C HIS A 98 18.70 -20.27 16.29
N PHE A 99 19.18 -19.19 16.93
CA PHE A 99 20.54 -18.67 16.80
C PHE A 99 21.22 -18.78 18.17
N HIS A 100 21.75 -19.98 18.44
CA HIS A 100 22.73 -20.25 19.48
C HIS A 100 24.02 -19.46 19.22
#